data_AF-A0A3S5FBK1-F1
#
_entry.id   AF-A0A3S5FBK1-F1
#
_cell.length_a   1.000
_cell.length_b   1.000
_cell.length_c   1.000
_cell.angle_alpha   90.00
_cell.angle_beta   90.00
_cell.angle_gamma   90.00
#
_symmetry.space_group_name_H-M   'P 1'
#
loop_
_entity.id
_entity.type
_entity.pdbx_description
1 polymer ?
#
loop_
_entity_poly.entity_id
_entity_poly.type
_entity_poly.pdbx_seq_one_letter_code
_entity_poly.pdbx_strand_id
1 'polypeptide(L)'
;MAEATSQLTCGFAANTALVCGAESSLECSYTTGLYRAILALYKEQYALAQVEVDRARDLLDTELTAMASESYNRAYPDLVGAQMLSEVEELVQYKLRPERRPILRAAWHRRLLGCQANPEDWAELIQLRSLVLRPSENTKTWLRYAGLCRKSGRLVDTQLRNFSLR
;
A
#
# COMPACT_ATOMS: atom_id res chain seq x y z
N MET A 1 -50.98 -21.81 5.47
CA MET A 1 -50.49 -20.81 4.50
C MET A 1 -49.38 -20.04 5.23
N ALA A 2 -48.21 -20.67 5.41
CA ALA A 2 -47.01 -20.51 4.55
C ALA A 2 -46.57 -19.02 4.52
N GLU A 3 -45.72 -18.62 5.47
CA GLU A 3 -44.25 -18.38 5.32
C GLU A 3 -43.95 -17.05 4.61
N ALA A 4 -43.46 -16.03 5.33
CA ALA A 4 -42.05 -15.71 5.57
C ALA A 4 -41.53 -14.63 4.61
N THR A 5 -41.17 -13.47 5.15
CA THR A 5 -40.26 -12.49 4.52
C THR A 5 -39.48 -11.78 5.62
N SER A 6 -38.58 -12.55 6.23
CA SER A 6 -37.34 -12.06 6.81
C SER A 6 -36.25 -12.24 5.75
N GLN A 7 -35.17 -11.47 5.84
CA GLN A 7 -33.91 -11.54 5.06
C GLN A 7 -33.84 -10.72 3.76
N LEU A 8 -33.45 -9.45 3.90
CA LEU A 8 -32.64 -8.74 2.89
C LEU A 8 -31.42 -8.11 3.58
N THR A 9 -30.68 -8.95 4.29
CA THR A 9 -29.32 -8.67 4.76
C THR A 9 -28.54 -10.00 4.75
N CYS A 10 -28.03 -10.39 3.58
CA CYS A 10 -26.82 -11.21 3.40
C CYS A 10 -26.70 -11.56 1.91
N GLY A 11 -26.16 -10.62 1.12
CA GLY A 11 -25.82 -10.83 -0.29
C GLY A 11 -24.31 -10.79 -0.48
N PHE A 12 -23.58 -11.57 0.31
CA PHE A 12 -22.14 -11.80 0.14
C PHE A 12 -21.93 -13.31 0.10
N ALA A 13 -20.98 -13.75 -0.73
CA ALA A 13 -20.55 -15.14 -0.96
C ALA A 13 -21.37 -15.95 -1.99
N ALA A 14 -21.00 -15.81 -3.27
CA ALA A 14 -21.18 -16.93 -4.21
C ALA A 14 -20.28 -16.94 -5.47
N ASN A 15 -19.48 -15.90 -5.80
CA ASN A 15 -18.84 -15.91 -7.13
C ASN A 15 -17.40 -15.40 -7.27
N THR A 16 -16.59 -15.48 -6.22
CA THR A 16 -15.14 -15.22 -6.28
C THR A 16 -14.28 -16.45 -6.01
N ALA A 17 -14.84 -17.66 -6.16
CA ALA A 17 -14.13 -18.92 -5.96
C ALA A 17 -13.33 -19.40 -7.19
N LEU A 18 -13.05 -18.55 -8.18
CA LEU A 18 -12.42 -18.98 -9.45
C LEU A 18 -11.11 -18.26 -9.80
N VAL A 19 -10.32 -17.83 -8.81
CA VAL A 19 -8.93 -17.38 -9.03
C VAL A 19 -7.91 -18.15 -8.18
N CYS A 20 -8.33 -18.98 -7.23
CA CYS A 20 -7.41 -19.84 -6.46
C CYS A 20 -7.27 -21.22 -7.11
N GLY A 21 -6.73 -21.26 -8.32
CA GLY A 21 -6.33 -22.50 -8.99
C GLY A 21 -4.82 -22.49 -9.21
N ALA A 22 -4.12 -23.28 -8.39
CA ALA A 22 -2.71 -23.69 -8.52
C ALA A 22 -1.63 -22.59 -8.46
N GLU A 23 -0.97 -22.48 -7.31
CA GLU A 23 0.50 -22.38 -7.27
C GLU A 23 1.03 -22.71 -5.87
N SER A 24 2.08 -23.53 -5.88
CA SER A 24 2.81 -24.13 -4.76
C SER A 24 3.32 -23.13 -3.74
N SER A 25 3.13 -23.42 -2.45
CA SER A 25 3.99 -23.01 -1.33
C SER A 25 4.51 -21.57 -1.34
N LEU A 26 3.70 -20.59 -1.77
CA LEU A 26 4.03 -19.19 -1.51
C LEU A 26 3.74 -18.93 -0.04
N GLU A 27 4.80 -18.65 0.71
CA GLU A 27 4.73 -18.20 2.09
C GLU A 27 3.59 -17.17 2.22
N CYS A 28 2.68 -17.41 3.18
CA CYS A 28 1.55 -16.53 3.49
C CYS A 28 2.07 -15.27 4.21
N SER A 29 2.92 -14.50 3.53
CA SER A 29 3.46 -13.23 3.99
C SER A 29 2.52 -12.09 3.64
N TYR A 30 2.49 -11.05 4.48
CA TYR A 30 1.72 -9.83 4.24
C TYR A 30 2.03 -9.19 2.87
N THR A 31 3.24 -9.39 2.36
CA THR A 31 3.71 -8.92 1.05
C THR A 31 2.82 -9.41 -0.09
N THR A 32 2.39 -10.68 -0.04
CA THR A 32 1.48 -11.26 -1.03
C THR A 32 0.12 -10.57 -1.01
N GLY A 33 -0.41 -10.28 0.18
CA GLY A 33 -1.66 -9.53 0.35
C GLY A 33 -1.55 -8.09 -0.15
N LEU A 34 -0.44 -7.41 0.15
CA LEU A 34 -0.13 -6.06 -0.35
C LEU A 34 -0.16 -6.00 -1.88
N TYR A 35 0.54 -6.90 -2.58
CA TYR A 35 0.54 -6.91 -4.05
C TYR A 35 -0.83 -7.23 -4.64
N ARG A 36 -1.60 -8.13 -4.02
CA ARG A 36 -3.00 -8.38 -4.43
C ARG A 36 -3.86 -7.14 -4.27
N ALA A 37 -3.70 -6.39 -3.18
CA ALA A 37 -4.41 -5.13 -2.97
C ALA A 37 -4.05 -4.08 -4.02
N ILE A 38 -2.76 -3.95 -4.38
CA ILE A 38 -2.30 -3.03 -5.44
C ILE A 38 -2.90 -3.42 -6.80
N LEU A 39 -2.93 -4.72 -7.13
CA LEU A 39 -3.55 -5.21 -8.36
C LEU A 39 -5.06 -4.94 -8.39
N ALA A 40 -5.74 -5.11 -7.26
CA ALA A 40 -7.16 -4.77 -7.13
C ALA A 40 -7.42 -3.27 -7.28
N LEU A 41 -6.57 -2.41 -6.70
CA LEU A 41 -6.61 -0.95 -6.86
C LEU A 41 -6.41 -0.53 -8.32
N TYR A 42 -5.50 -1.21 -9.04
CA TYR A 42 -5.26 -0.99 -10.47
C TYR A 42 -6.48 -1.36 -11.32
N LYS A 43 -7.15 -2.47 -10.98
CA LYS A 43 -8.41 -2.92 -11.60
C LYS A 43 -9.66 -2.15 -11.11
N GLU A 44 -9.48 -1.13 -10.28
CA GLU A 44 -10.55 -0.32 -9.66
C GLU A 44 -11.55 -1.11 -8.80
N GLN A 45 -11.13 -2.28 -8.30
CA GLN A 45 -11.91 -3.13 -7.40
C GLN A 45 -11.64 -2.75 -5.94
N TYR A 46 -12.15 -1.59 -5.53
CA TYR A 46 -11.83 -0.99 -4.23
C TYR A 46 -12.24 -1.84 -3.01
N ALA A 47 -13.38 -2.51 -3.08
CA ALA A 47 -13.83 -3.40 -1.99
C ALA A 47 -12.90 -4.61 -1.82
N LEU A 48 -12.44 -5.20 -2.92
CA LEU A 48 -11.48 -6.31 -2.88
C LEU A 48 -10.12 -5.82 -2.36
N ALA A 49 -9.66 -4.65 -2.80
CA ALA A 49 -8.42 -4.05 -2.31
C ALA A 49 -8.44 -3.90 -0.79
N GLN A 50 -9.56 -3.43 -0.21
CA GLN A 50 -9.72 -3.31 1.23
C GLN A 50 -9.61 -4.66 1.94
N VAL A 51 -10.30 -5.69 1.44
CA VAL A 51 -10.25 -7.05 2.02
C VAL A 51 -8.82 -7.62 1.99
N GLU A 52 -8.08 -7.41 0.91
CA GLU A 52 -6.68 -7.86 0.81
C GLU A 52 -5.75 -7.07 1.75
N VAL A 53 -5.99 -5.77 1.95
CA VAL A 53 -5.25 -4.97 2.94
C VAL A 53 -5.53 -5.47 4.36
N ASP A 54 -6.80 -5.69 4.71
CA ASP A 54 -7.17 -6.15 6.05
C ASP A 54 -6.53 -7.52 6.35
N ARG A 55 -6.57 -8.45 5.40
CA ARG A 55 -5.88 -9.74 5.53
C ARG A 55 -4.37 -9.59 5.68
N ALA A 56 -3.75 -8.69 4.92
CA ALA A 56 -2.32 -8.44 5.01
C ALA A 56 -1.93 -7.86 6.37
N ARG A 57 -2.79 -7.03 6.98
CA ARG A 57 -2.58 -6.51 8.34
C ARG A 57 -2.62 -7.60 9.39
N ASP A 58 -3.60 -8.50 9.33
CA ASP A 58 -3.69 -9.60 10.29
C ASP A 58 -2.40 -10.43 10.32
N LEU A 59 -1.79 -10.66 9.15
CA LEU A 59 -0.49 -11.35 9.03
C LEU A 59 0.65 -10.48 9.57
N LEU A 60 0.75 -9.23 9.13
CA LEU A 60 1.81 -8.32 9.54
C LEU A 60 1.80 -8.05 11.05
N ASP A 61 0.64 -7.95 11.68
CA ASP A 61 0.51 -7.68 13.11
C ASP A 61 1.15 -8.78 13.95
N THR A 62 1.06 -10.05 13.52
CA THR A 62 1.72 -11.17 14.19
C THR A 62 3.24 -11.10 14.09
N GLU A 63 3.76 -10.75 12.90
CA GLU A 63 5.20 -10.59 12.65
C GLU A 63 5.74 -9.40 13.43
N LEU A 64 5.11 -8.23 13.28
CA LEU A 64 5.51 -6.99 13.93
C LEU A 64 5.51 -7.11 15.46
N THR A 65 4.50 -7.78 16.05
CA THR A 65 4.43 -7.97 17.51
C THR A 65 5.61 -8.79 18.02
N ALA A 66 6.01 -9.84 17.30
CA ALA A 66 7.18 -10.64 17.65
C ALA A 66 8.46 -9.81 17.57
N MET A 67 8.66 -9.07 16.47
CA MET A 67 9.88 -8.32 16.18
C MET A 67 10.06 -7.09 17.07
N ALA A 68 8.96 -6.39 17.38
CA ALA A 68 8.97 -5.20 18.23
C ALA A 68 9.39 -5.51 19.67
N SER A 69 9.21 -6.75 20.13
CA SER A 69 9.67 -7.20 21.45
C SER A 69 11.20 -7.27 21.55
N GLU A 70 11.89 -7.38 20.41
CA GLU A 70 13.34 -7.53 20.37
C GLU A 70 14.06 -6.18 20.19
N SER A 71 13.72 -5.43 19.14
CA SER A 71 14.25 -4.08 18.94
C SER A 71 13.50 -3.30 17.87
N TYR A 72 13.55 -1.97 17.96
CA TYR A 72 13.01 -1.09 16.94
C TYR A 72 13.63 -1.32 15.55
N ASN A 73 14.95 -1.49 15.48
CA ASN A 73 15.64 -1.68 14.19
C ASN A 73 15.19 -2.96 13.48
N ARG A 74 14.89 -4.03 14.22
CA ARG A 74 14.40 -5.29 13.66
C ARG A 74 12.94 -5.20 13.20
N ALA A 75 12.13 -4.42 13.92
CA ALA A 75 10.72 -4.18 13.60
C ALA A 75 10.51 -3.11 12.50
N TYR A 76 11.55 -2.32 12.18
CA TYR A 76 11.42 -1.20 11.25
C TYR A 76 10.94 -1.59 9.84
N PRO A 77 11.44 -2.68 9.21
CA PRO A 77 10.88 -3.15 7.94
C PRO A 77 9.38 -3.42 8.00
N ASP A 78 8.90 -4.03 9.09
CA ASP A 78 7.48 -4.33 9.28
C ASP A 78 6.65 -3.06 9.53
N LEU A 79 7.22 -2.06 10.20
CA LEU A 79 6.61 -0.73 10.33
C LEU A 79 6.49 -0.03 8.96
N VAL A 80 7.48 -0.16 8.09
CA VAL A 80 7.41 0.32 6.70
C VAL A 80 6.31 -0.45 5.95
N GLY A 81 6.22 -1.77 6.11
CA GLY A 81 5.13 -2.59 5.57
C GLY A 81 3.74 -2.11 6.02
N ALA A 82 3.56 -1.80 7.31
CA ALA A 82 2.31 -1.27 7.86
C ALA A 82 1.98 0.10 7.25
N GLN A 83 3.00 0.92 7.02
CA GLN A 83 2.84 2.20 6.32
C GLN A 83 2.42 1.98 4.87
N MET A 84 3.01 1.03 4.14
CA MET A 84 2.61 0.71 2.75
C MET A 84 1.17 0.25 2.65
N LEU A 85 0.71 -0.63 3.56
CA LEU A 85 -0.69 -1.06 3.62
C LEU A 85 -1.63 0.14 3.84
N SER A 86 -1.26 1.03 4.77
CA SER A 86 -2.03 2.25 5.03
C SER A 86 -2.03 3.22 3.84
N GLU A 87 -0.92 3.31 3.08
CA GLU A 87 -0.88 4.09 1.84
C GLU A 87 -1.86 3.53 0.82
N VAL A 88 -1.95 2.20 0.63
CA VAL A 88 -2.88 1.60 -0.34
C VAL A 88 -4.33 1.94 -0.04
N GLU A 89 -4.75 1.92 1.22
CA GLU A 89 -6.12 2.36 1.60
C GLU A 89 -6.36 3.83 1.31
N GLU A 90 -5.37 4.67 1.60
CA GLU A 90 -5.46 6.10 1.32
C GLU A 90 -5.46 6.38 -0.18
N LEU A 91 -4.84 5.54 -1.01
CA LEU A 91 -4.96 5.61 -2.47
C LEU A 91 -6.40 5.31 -2.93
N VAL A 92 -7.06 4.33 -2.31
CA VAL A 92 -8.51 4.07 -2.53
C VAL A 92 -9.31 5.33 -2.18
N GLN A 93 -9.06 5.91 -1.01
CA GLN A 93 -9.74 7.14 -0.59
C GLN A 93 -9.42 8.32 -1.52
N TYR A 94 -8.18 8.44 -2.02
CA TYR A 94 -7.77 9.50 -2.93
C TYR A 94 -8.51 9.45 -4.26
N LYS A 95 -8.75 8.23 -4.77
CA LYS A 95 -9.55 7.99 -5.98
C LYS A 95 -11.03 8.32 -5.74
N LEU A 96 -11.61 7.87 -4.62
CA LEU A 96 -13.05 7.98 -4.34
C LEU A 96 -13.49 9.34 -3.77
N ARG A 97 -12.63 10.07 -3.05
CA ARG A 97 -12.97 11.27 -2.28
C ARG A 97 -12.06 12.46 -2.62
N PRO A 98 -12.38 13.24 -3.67
CA PRO A 98 -11.58 14.39 -4.10
C PRO A 98 -11.31 15.42 -3.00
N GLU A 99 -12.26 15.62 -2.10
CA GLU A 99 -12.19 16.54 -0.96
C GLU A 99 -11.08 16.16 0.05
N ARG A 100 -10.70 14.87 0.14
CA ARG A 100 -9.64 14.41 1.06
C ARG A 100 -8.24 14.56 0.47
N ARG A 101 -8.10 14.73 -0.85
CA ARG A 101 -6.80 14.80 -1.55
C ARG A 101 -5.78 15.78 -0.94
N PRO A 102 -6.13 17.04 -0.59
CA PRO A 102 -5.14 17.95 0.00
C PRO A 102 -4.64 17.46 1.36
N ILE A 103 -5.52 16.87 2.18
CA ILE A 103 -5.19 16.34 3.50
C ILE A 103 -4.28 15.11 3.35
N LEU A 104 -4.64 14.18 2.45
CA LEU A 104 -3.84 12.98 2.17
C LEU A 104 -2.44 13.34 1.67
N ARG A 105 -2.32 14.27 0.71
CA ARG A 105 -1.00 14.72 0.21
C ARG A 105 -0.14 15.33 1.32
N ALA A 106 -0.73 16.12 2.21
CA ALA A 106 -0.01 16.70 3.34
C ALA A 106 0.44 15.61 4.34
N ALA A 107 -0.41 14.62 4.61
CA ALA A 107 -0.08 13.48 5.46
C ALA A 107 1.05 12.62 4.87
N TRP A 108 0.97 12.30 3.58
CA TRP A 108 2.00 11.58 2.82
C TRP A 108 3.35 12.28 2.88
N HIS A 109 3.37 13.59 2.68
CA HIS A 109 4.58 14.38 2.75
C HIS A 109 5.18 14.36 4.16
N ARG A 110 4.36 14.58 5.19
CA ARG A 110 4.81 14.58 6.58
C ARG A 110 5.37 13.22 7.01
N ARG A 111 4.68 12.12 6.69
CA ARG A 111 5.14 10.76 7.04
C ARG A 111 6.47 10.43 6.38
N LEU A 112 6.63 10.76 5.10
CA LEU A 112 7.89 10.48 4.40
C LEU A 112 9.07 11.23 5.02
N LEU A 113 8.89 12.48 5.47
CA LEU A 113 9.93 13.22 6.17
C LEU A 113 10.28 12.64 7.55
N GLY A 114 9.39 11.85 8.14
CA GLY A 114 9.62 11.13 9.40
C GLY A 114 10.21 9.73 9.22
N CYS A 115 10.20 9.17 8.01
CA CYS A 115 10.85 7.89 7.71
C CYS A 115 12.37 8.01 7.84
N GLN A 116 13.04 6.89 8.11
CA GLN A 116 14.50 6.86 8.08
C GLN A 116 15.02 7.27 6.70
N ALA A 117 16.24 7.79 6.66
CA ALA A 117 16.90 8.25 5.44
C ALA A 117 17.42 7.06 4.60
N ASN A 118 16.53 6.14 4.25
CA ASN A 118 16.80 4.99 3.38
C ASN A 118 16.17 5.24 1.99
N PRO A 119 16.97 5.29 0.92
CA PRO A 119 16.45 5.42 -0.44
C PRO A 119 15.46 4.32 -0.82
N GLU A 120 15.66 3.08 -0.39
CA GLU A 120 14.83 1.94 -0.81
C GLU A 120 13.39 2.09 -0.28
N ASP A 121 13.22 2.30 1.03
CA ASP A 121 11.90 2.54 1.64
C ASP A 121 11.19 3.76 1.04
N TRP A 122 11.94 4.83 0.76
CA TRP A 122 11.40 6.03 0.13
C TRP A 122 10.92 5.75 -1.29
N ALA A 123 11.68 4.97 -2.06
CA ALA A 123 11.33 4.60 -3.41
C ALA A 123 10.01 3.83 -3.45
N GLU A 124 9.83 2.85 -2.57
CA GLU A 124 8.61 2.05 -2.50
C GLU A 124 7.37 2.90 -2.17
N LEU A 125 7.45 3.76 -1.15
CA LEU A 125 6.35 4.66 -0.79
C LEU A 125 6.02 5.65 -1.91
N ILE A 126 7.04 6.22 -2.57
CA ILE A 126 6.84 7.15 -3.69
C ILE A 126 6.21 6.43 -4.89
N GLN A 127 6.61 5.18 -5.16
CA GLN A 127 6.04 4.35 -6.21
C GLN A 127 4.55 4.08 -5.97
N LEU A 128 4.14 3.73 -4.75
CA LEU A 128 2.71 3.56 -4.41
C LEU A 128 1.92 4.84 -4.72
N ARG A 129 2.43 6.00 -4.29
CA ARG A 129 1.77 7.30 -4.51
C ARG A 129 1.69 7.68 -6.00
N SER A 130 2.63 7.23 -6.82
CA SER A 130 2.62 7.47 -8.27
C SER A 130 1.41 6.82 -8.98
N LEU A 131 0.75 5.84 -8.34
CA LEU A 131 -0.48 5.25 -8.86
C LEU A 131 -1.66 6.23 -8.92
N VAL A 132 -1.59 7.37 -8.22
CA VAL A 132 -2.64 8.40 -8.27
C VAL A 132 -2.11 9.82 -8.53
N LEU A 133 -0.85 10.10 -8.17
CA LEU A 133 -0.23 11.41 -8.33
C LEU A 133 0.55 11.53 -9.63
N ARG A 134 0.41 12.67 -10.30
CA ARG A 134 1.32 13.03 -11.39
C ARG A 134 2.66 13.53 -10.83
N PRO A 135 3.78 13.36 -11.55
CA PRO A 135 5.07 13.86 -11.08
C PRO A 135 5.11 15.37 -10.79
N SER A 136 4.31 16.17 -11.51
CA SER A 136 4.14 17.62 -11.27
C SER A 136 3.47 17.94 -9.94
N GLU A 137 2.64 17.05 -9.41
CA GLU A 137 1.96 17.22 -8.12
C GLU A 137 2.86 16.83 -6.93
N ASN A 138 3.96 16.09 -7.18
CA ASN A 138 4.84 15.55 -6.15
C ASN A 138 6.31 15.99 -6.28
N THR A 139 6.58 17.09 -6.96
CA THR A 139 7.95 17.53 -7.30
C THR A 139 8.83 17.74 -6.06
N LYS A 140 8.28 18.30 -4.98
CA LYS A 140 9.04 18.54 -3.73
C LYS A 140 9.57 17.24 -3.13
N THR A 141 8.78 16.18 -3.14
CA THR A 141 9.15 14.86 -2.63
C THR A 141 10.24 14.23 -3.50
N TRP A 142 10.08 14.29 -4.81
CA TRP A 142 11.09 13.80 -5.77
C TRP A 142 12.44 14.51 -5.62
N LEU A 143 12.44 15.83 -5.40
CA LEU A 143 13.67 16.58 -5.14
C LEU A 143 14.36 16.16 -3.83
N ARG A 144 13.58 15.91 -2.77
CA ARG A 144 14.11 15.39 -1.51
C ARG A 144 14.69 14.00 -1.68
N TYR A 145 13.99 13.12 -2.39
CA TYR A 145 14.46 11.78 -2.73
C TYR A 145 15.77 11.82 -3.54
N ALA A 146 15.86 12.66 -4.57
CA ALA A 146 17.11 12.83 -5.34
C ALA A 146 18.27 13.32 -4.46
N GLY A 147 18.01 14.21 -3.51
CA GLY A 147 18.99 14.64 -2.51
C GLY A 147 19.43 13.50 -1.58
N LEU A 148 18.51 12.62 -1.21
CA LEU A 148 18.78 11.43 -0.40
C LEU A 148 19.68 10.44 -1.16
N CYS A 149 19.32 10.08 -2.40
CA CYS A 149 20.11 9.20 -3.27
C CYS A 149 21.55 9.71 -3.48
N ARG A 150 21.71 11.04 -3.62
CA ARG A 150 23.01 11.68 -3.75
C ARG A 150 23.86 11.50 -2.49
N LYS A 151 23.27 11.71 -1.32
CA LYS A 151 23.98 11.56 -0.03
C LYS A 151 24.34 10.10 0.26
N SER A 152 23.53 9.15 -0.19
CA SER A 152 23.79 7.72 -0.03
C SER A 152 24.75 7.15 -1.09
N GLY A 153 25.29 7.96 -1.99
CA GLY A 153 26.19 7.51 -3.06
C GLY A 153 25.52 6.68 -4.16
N ARG A 154 24.18 6.59 -4.17
CA ARG A 154 23.40 5.77 -5.11
C ARG A 154 22.88 6.66 -6.24
N LEU A 155 23.73 6.98 -7.21
CA LEU A 155 23.37 7.84 -8.35
C LEU A 155 22.63 7.08 -9.47
N VAL A 156 22.87 5.77 -9.58
CA VAL A 156 22.39 4.92 -10.69
C VAL A 156 20.89 4.63 -10.61
N ASP A 157 20.27 4.79 -9.43
CA ASP A 157 18.86 4.47 -9.20
C ASP A 157 17.96 5.71 -9.11
N THR A 158 18.40 6.84 -9.66
CA THR A 158 17.49 7.93 -10.02
C THR A 158 16.72 7.57 -11.28
N GLN A 159 16.16 6.36 -11.33
CA GLN A 159 15.34 5.83 -12.41
C GLN A 159 14.10 6.72 -12.57
N LEU A 160 14.31 7.81 -13.30
CA LEU A 160 13.36 8.64 -14.01
C LEU A 160 12.57 7.84 -15.06
N ARG A 161 12.54 6.50 -14.99
CA ARG A 161 11.80 5.65 -15.94
C ARG A 161 10.28 5.72 -15.76
N ASN A 162 9.79 6.20 -14.61
CA ASN A 162 8.36 6.37 -14.36
C ASN A 162 7.83 7.79 -14.65
N PHE A 163 8.63 8.68 -15.28
CA PHE A 163 8.09 9.95 -15.80
C PHE A 163 7.26 9.77 -17.07
N SER A 164 7.23 8.57 -17.67
CA SER A 164 6.61 8.33 -18.97
C SER A 164 5.87 6.99 -19.07
N LEU A 165 4.91 6.72 -18.18
CA LEU A 165 3.83 5.75 -18.45
C LEU A 165 2.52 6.23 -17.83
N ARG A 166 2.02 7.37 -18.32
CA ARG A 166 0.61 7.72 -18.41
C ARG A 166 0.38 8.51 -19.69
#